data_AF-A0A7X7F777-F1
#
_entry.id   AF-A0A7X7F777-F1
#
_cell.length_a   1.000
_cell.length_b   1.000
_cell.length_c   1.000
_cell.angle_alpha   90.00
_cell.angle_beta   90.00
_cell.angle_gamma   90.00
#
_symmetry.space_group_name_H-M   'P 1'
#
loop_
_entity.id
_entity.type
_entity.pdbx_description
1 polymer ?
#
loop_
_entity_poly.entity_id
_entity_poly.type
_entity_poly.pdbx_seq_one_letter_code
_entity_poly.pdbx_strand_id
1 'polypeptide(L)'
;CSKSLSIDPRGAGLVILCVQCGQPVTVPIPEGLEIEDFDASPEDISVQLLHARQNLAKFQARISEMEQELDELRTFRENALRIGEGRAAVRERVRAQLAIVCKMQEEAYNMVSEVIGMADEPVSP
;
A
#
# COMPACT_ATOMS: atom_id res chain seq x y z
N CYS A 1 6.80 1.12 -48.80
CA CYS A 1 6.68 -0.35 -48.68
C CYS A 1 5.29 -0.88 -49.09
N SER A 2 4.42 -0.08 -49.72
CA SER A 2 3.10 -0.51 -50.25
C SER A 2 2.14 -1.10 -49.21
N LYS A 3 2.34 -0.77 -47.93
CA LYS A 3 1.50 -1.20 -46.82
C LYS A 3 0.73 0.00 -46.26
N SER A 4 -0.45 -0.28 -45.71
CA SER A 4 -1.30 0.74 -45.09
C SER A 4 -0.65 1.31 -43.83
N LEU A 5 -0.68 2.64 -43.71
CA LEU A 5 -0.29 3.39 -42.52
C LEU A 5 -1.53 4.16 -42.06
N SER A 6 -1.92 4.00 -40.80
CA SER A 6 -3.01 4.77 -40.19
C SER A 6 -2.39 5.92 -39.41
N ILE A 7 -2.73 7.15 -39.78
CA ILE A 7 -2.15 8.37 -39.22
C ILE A 7 -3.30 9.26 -38.82
N ASP A 8 -3.16 9.95 -37.70
CA ASP A 8 -4.11 10.95 -37.25
C ASP A 8 -4.21 12.06 -38.33
N PRO A 9 -5.42 12.53 -38.70
CA PRO A 9 -5.59 13.64 -39.63
C PRO A 9 -4.79 14.90 -39.23
N ARG A 10 -4.52 15.12 -37.93
CA ARG A 10 -3.65 16.23 -37.46
C ARG A 10 -2.19 16.10 -37.89
N GLY A 11 -1.78 14.93 -38.37
CA GLY A 11 -0.46 14.71 -38.95
C GLY A 11 -0.36 15.13 -40.42
N ALA A 12 -1.42 15.67 -41.03
CA ALA A 12 -1.43 16.08 -42.43
C ALA A 12 -0.28 17.06 -42.74
N GLY A 13 0.42 16.82 -43.85
CA GLY A 13 1.56 17.65 -44.26
C GLY A 13 2.88 17.36 -43.54
N LEU A 14 2.90 16.57 -42.46
CA LEU A 14 4.15 16.16 -41.81
C LEU A 14 4.87 15.07 -42.62
N VAL A 15 6.20 15.07 -42.53
CA VAL A 15 7.04 13.98 -43.03
C VAL A 15 7.39 13.07 -41.85
N ILE A 16 6.94 11.82 -41.90
CA ILE A 16 7.19 10.82 -40.87
C ILE A 16 7.95 9.63 -41.44
N LEU A 17 8.65 8.89 -40.59
CA LEU A 17 9.31 7.65 -41.00
C LEU A 17 8.31 6.48 -40.95
N CYS A 18 8.24 5.71 -42.03
CA CYS A 18 7.44 4.50 -42.06
C CYS A 18 7.98 3.48 -41.05
N VAL A 19 7.17 3.11 -40.06
CA VAL A 19 7.52 2.15 -39.00
C VAL A 19 7.99 0.78 -39.52
N GLN A 20 7.68 0.44 -40.77
CA GLN A 20 8.04 -0.85 -41.35
C GLN A 20 9.28 -0.85 -42.23
N CYS A 21 9.62 0.27 -42.89
CA CYS A 21 10.77 0.31 -43.81
C CYS A 21 11.70 1.50 -43.57
N GLY A 22 11.43 2.33 -42.56
CA GLY A 22 12.24 3.48 -42.18
C GLY A 22 12.30 4.59 -43.23
N GLN A 23 11.55 4.49 -44.32
CA GLN A 23 11.56 5.49 -45.39
C GLN A 23 10.68 6.69 -45.00
N PRO A 24 11.08 7.93 -45.34
CA PRO A 24 10.25 9.10 -45.13
C PRO A 24 9.00 9.03 -46.01
N VAL A 25 7.85 9.29 -45.42
CA VAL A 25 6.54 9.34 -46.07
C VAL A 25 5.85 10.63 -45.64
N THR A 26 5.37 11.40 -46.61
CA THR A 26 4.56 12.59 -46.35
C THR A 26 3.11 12.18 -46.15
N VAL A 27 2.49 12.68 -45.08
CA VAL A 27 1.06 12.45 -44.81
C VAL A 27 0.25 13.28 -45.81
N PRO A 28 -0.62 12.66 -46.62
CA PRO A 28 -1.43 13.38 -47.59
C PRO A 28 -2.45 14.28 -46.90
N ILE A 29 -2.61 15.50 -47.41
CA ILE A 29 -3.68 16.42 -47.02
C ILE A 29 -4.93 16.05 -47.86
N PRO A 30 -6.09 15.77 -47.25
CA PRO A 30 -7.32 15.48 -47.99
C PRO A 30 -7.75 16.66 -48.89
N GLU A 31 -8.43 16.36 -49.99
CA GLU A 31 -8.88 17.38 -50.95
C GLU A 31 -9.87 18.37 -50.30
N GLY A 32 -9.60 19.67 -50.46
CA GLY A 32 -10.46 20.75 -49.95
C GLY A 32 -10.23 21.16 -48.49
N LEU A 33 -9.18 20.64 -47.85
CA LEU A 33 -8.73 21.07 -46.51
C LEU A 33 -7.36 21.75 -46.61
N GLU A 34 -7.16 22.81 -45.85
CA GLU A 34 -5.87 23.48 -45.66
C GLU A 34 -5.21 22.99 -44.36
N ILE A 35 -3.90 23.18 -44.21
CA ILE A 35 -3.16 22.74 -43.02
C ILE A 35 -3.73 23.40 -41.75
N GLU A 36 -4.20 24.63 -41.87
CA GLU A 36 -4.78 25.46 -40.80
C GLU A 36 -6.07 24.87 -40.23
N ASP A 37 -6.79 24.05 -41.01
CA ASP A 37 -8.03 23.39 -40.58
C ASP A 37 -7.77 22.25 -39.56
N PHE A 38 -6.52 21.80 -39.43
CA PHE A 38 -6.12 20.74 -38.50
C PHE A 38 -5.61 21.26 -37.15
N ASP A 39 -5.35 22.56 -37.06
CA ASP A 39 -4.97 23.21 -35.82
C ASP A 39 -6.18 23.28 -34.88
N ALA A 40 -5.94 23.04 -33.59
CA ALA A 40 -7.00 23.19 -32.60
C ALA A 40 -7.40 24.67 -32.52
N SER A 41 -8.71 24.94 -32.60
CA SER A 41 -9.19 26.30 -32.43
C SER A 41 -8.79 26.84 -31.04
N PRO A 42 -8.59 28.17 -30.90
CA PRO A 42 -8.35 28.79 -29.59
C PRO A 42 -9.43 28.40 -28.56
N GLU A 43 -10.69 28.26 -29.01
CA GLU A 43 -11.81 27.80 -28.22
C GLU A 43 -11.61 26.36 -27.73
N ASP A 44 -11.22 25.42 -28.59
CA ASP A 44 -10.96 24.02 -28.22
C ASP A 44 -9.83 23.89 -27.20
N ILE A 45 -8.76 24.68 -27.38
CA ILE A 45 -7.63 24.73 -26.45
C ILE A 45 -8.11 25.27 -25.09
N SER A 46 -8.96 26.29 -25.08
CA SER A 46 -9.51 26.86 -23.84
C SER A 46 -10.38 25.86 -23.07
N VAL A 47 -11.19 25.06 -23.77
CA VAL A 47 -12.03 24.01 -23.18
C VAL A 47 -11.15 22.88 -22.62
N GLN A 48 -10.15 22.43 -23.37
CA GLN A 48 -9.20 21.42 -22.88
C GLN A 48 -8.42 21.92 -21.65
N LEU A 49 -8.01 23.18 -21.64
CA LEU A 49 -7.33 23.80 -20.50
C LEU A 49 -8.24 23.84 -19.26
N LEU A 50 -9.51 24.18 -19.43
CA LEU A 50 -10.49 24.19 -18.35
C LEU A 50 -10.68 22.78 -17.78
N HIS A 51 -10.86 21.77 -18.63
CA HIS A 51 -10.98 20.38 -18.21
C HIS A 51 -9.70 19.88 -17.51
N ALA A 52 -8.52 20.21 -18.04
CA ALA A 52 -7.25 19.85 -17.42
C ALA A 52 -7.14 20.45 -16.02
N ARG A 53 -7.51 21.72 -15.83
CA ARG A 53 -7.53 22.38 -14.51
C ARG A 53 -8.51 21.71 -13.55
N GLN A 54 -9.72 21.37 -14.00
CA GLN A 54 -10.70 20.67 -13.18
C GLN A 54 -10.21 19.28 -12.76
N ASN A 55 -9.61 18.54 -13.68
CA ASN A 55 -9.06 17.21 -13.41
C ASN A 55 -7.87 17.28 -12.46
N LEU A 56 -6.96 18.24 -12.63
CA LEU A 56 -5.86 18.47 -11.70
C LEU A 56 -6.37 18.75 -10.28
N ALA A 57 -7.37 19.61 -10.13
CA ALA A 57 -7.96 19.88 -8.82
C ALA A 57 -8.58 18.62 -8.19
N LYS A 58 -9.29 17.80 -8.98
CA LYS A 58 -9.85 16.52 -8.50
C LYS A 58 -8.76 15.54 -8.07
N PHE A 59 -7.69 15.40 -8.85
CA PHE A 59 -6.59 14.50 -8.50
C PHE A 59 -5.81 14.98 -7.29
N GLN A 60 -5.59 16.30 -7.15
CA GLN A 60 -4.97 16.89 -5.96
C GLN A 60 -5.80 16.62 -4.70
N ALA A 61 -7.12 16.80 -4.76
CA ALA A 61 -8.00 16.46 -3.65
C ALA A 61 -7.91 14.97 -3.30
N ARG A 62 -7.93 14.08 -4.32
CA ARG A 62 -7.84 12.64 -4.10
C ARG A 62 -6.49 12.22 -3.50
N ILE A 63 -5.39 12.85 -3.90
CA ILE A 63 -4.07 12.61 -3.30
C ILE A 63 -4.09 13.01 -1.83
N SER A 64 -4.61 14.19 -1.51
CA SER A 64 -4.73 14.66 -0.12
C SER A 64 -5.57 13.71 0.74
N GLU A 65 -6.68 13.16 0.22
CA GLU A 65 -7.48 12.16 0.92
C GLU A 65 -6.68 10.87 1.19
N MET A 66 -5.99 10.36 0.16
CA MET A 66 -5.18 9.14 0.30
C MET A 66 -4.01 9.33 1.28
N GLU A 67 -3.39 10.50 1.30
CA GLU A 67 -2.33 10.84 2.26
C GLU A 67 -2.87 10.84 3.69
N GLN A 68 -4.06 11.40 3.91
CA GLN A 68 -4.72 11.37 5.22
C GLN A 68 -5.02 9.92 5.67
N GLU A 69 -5.60 9.10 4.79
CA GLU A 69 -5.88 7.69 5.10
C GLU A 69 -4.60 6.92 5.47
N LEU A 70 -3.49 7.18 4.77
CA LEU A 70 -2.21 6.56 5.07
C LEU A 70 -1.68 6.95 6.46
N ASP A 71 -1.82 8.20 6.85
CA ASP A 71 -1.41 8.67 8.18
C ASP A 71 -2.30 8.08 9.29
N GLU A 72 -3.61 7.95 9.05
CA GLU A 72 -4.52 7.23 9.96
C GLU A 72 -4.11 5.76 10.12
N LEU A 73 -3.77 5.08 9.03
CA LEU A 73 -3.31 3.68 9.07
C LEU A 73 -1.94 3.54 9.77
N ARG A 74 -1.03 4.48 9.57
CA ARG A 74 0.28 4.50 10.25
C ARG A 74 0.12 4.65 11.75
N THR A 75 -0.66 5.64 12.19
CA THR A 75 -0.92 5.85 13.62
C THR A 75 -1.65 4.67 14.25
N PHE A 76 -2.60 4.05 13.55
CA PHE A 76 -3.25 2.83 13.99
C PHE A 76 -2.25 1.67 14.17
N ARG A 77 -1.37 1.45 13.18
CA ARG A 77 -0.33 0.42 13.24
C ARG A 77 0.62 0.64 14.42
N GLU A 78 1.10 1.86 14.61
CA GLU A 78 1.98 2.20 15.73
C GLU A 78 1.32 1.93 17.08
N ASN A 79 0.06 2.30 17.24
CA ASN A 79 -0.72 2.01 18.44
C ASN A 79 -0.88 0.50 18.67
N ALA A 80 -1.19 -0.27 17.63
CA ALA A 80 -1.34 -1.71 17.72
C ALA A 80 -0.03 -2.39 18.14
N LEU A 81 1.11 -1.97 17.58
CA LEU A 81 2.44 -2.47 17.94
C LEU A 81 2.75 -2.17 19.42
N ARG A 82 2.54 -0.93 19.86
CA ARG A 82 2.74 -0.51 21.25
C ARG A 82 1.90 -1.33 22.23
N ILE A 83 0.64 -1.60 21.90
CA ILE A 83 -0.22 -2.47 22.71
C ILE A 83 0.29 -3.91 22.71
N GLY A 84 0.73 -4.43 21.56
CA GLY A 84 1.32 -5.77 21.43
C GLY A 84 2.55 -5.98 22.31
N GLU A 85 3.48 -5.02 22.28
CA GLU A 85 4.69 -5.00 23.11
C GLU A 85 4.34 -4.94 24.60
N GLY A 86 3.40 -4.07 24.99
CA GLY A 86 2.92 -3.98 26.37
C GLY A 86 2.30 -5.31 26.84
N ARG A 87 1.49 -5.96 26.01
CA ARG A 87 0.90 -7.28 26.33
C ARG A 87 1.97 -8.36 26.44
N ALA A 88 3.01 -8.33 25.60
CA ALA A 88 4.13 -9.27 25.71
C ALA A 88 4.89 -9.11 27.03
N ALA A 89 5.20 -7.87 27.43
CA ALA A 89 5.86 -7.59 28.69
C ALA A 89 5.03 -8.04 29.92
N VAL A 90 3.71 -7.80 29.89
CA VAL A 90 2.80 -8.27 30.96
C VAL A 90 2.76 -9.79 31.01
N ARG A 91 2.64 -10.48 29.85
CA ARG A 91 2.66 -11.95 29.80
C ARG A 91 3.94 -12.52 30.39
N GLU A 92 5.09 -11.93 30.06
CA GLU A 92 6.38 -12.39 30.59
C GLU A 92 6.46 -12.22 32.12
N ARG A 93 6.00 -11.07 32.64
CA ARG A 93 5.94 -10.83 34.08
C ARG A 93 5.06 -11.86 34.79
N VAL A 94 3.88 -12.13 34.24
CA VAL A 94 2.95 -13.13 34.80
C VAL A 94 3.56 -14.53 34.75
N ARG A 95 4.23 -14.89 33.65
CA ARG A 95 4.94 -16.16 33.52
C ARG A 95 6.03 -16.33 34.58
N ALA A 96 6.83 -15.29 34.81
CA ALA A 96 7.87 -15.30 35.83
C ALA A 96 7.29 -15.46 37.24
N GLN A 97 6.20 -14.74 37.56
CA GLN A 97 5.52 -14.87 38.85
C GLN A 97 4.91 -16.26 39.04
N LEU A 98 4.27 -16.83 38.01
CA LEU A 98 3.75 -18.20 38.05
C LEU A 98 4.85 -19.22 38.32
N ALA A 99 6.01 -19.09 37.69
CA ALA A 99 7.15 -19.99 37.93
C ALA A 99 7.60 -19.96 39.40
N ILE A 100 7.63 -18.78 40.02
CA ILE A 100 7.95 -18.63 41.45
C ILE A 100 6.90 -19.34 42.30
N VAL A 101 5.61 -19.11 42.03
CA VAL A 101 4.51 -19.72 42.79
C VAL A 101 4.52 -21.25 42.67
N CYS A 102 4.73 -21.79 41.47
CA CYS A 102 4.83 -23.24 41.28
C CYS A 102 5.99 -23.84 42.10
N LYS A 103 7.16 -23.18 42.11
CA LYS A 103 8.30 -23.63 42.92
C LYS A 103 7.97 -23.63 44.42
N MET A 104 7.33 -22.57 44.90
CA MET A 104 6.91 -22.49 46.31
C MET A 104 5.88 -23.57 46.66
N GLN A 105 4.98 -23.91 45.74
CA GLN A 105 4.02 -24.99 45.94
C GLN A 105 4.67 -26.37 45.97
N GLU A 106 5.65 -26.63 45.10
CA GLU A 106 6.44 -27.87 45.14
C GLU A 106 7.19 -28.01 46.47
N GLU A 107 7.86 -26.94 46.92
CA GLU A 107 8.55 -26.92 48.21
C GLU A 107 7.57 -27.17 49.37
N ALA A 108 6.41 -26.52 49.37
CA ALA A 108 5.37 -26.74 50.38
C ALA A 108 4.81 -28.16 50.36
N TYR A 109 4.56 -28.72 49.18
CA TYR A 109 4.09 -30.09 49.01
C TYR A 109 5.11 -31.09 49.56
N ASN A 110 6.39 -30.90 49.25
CA ASN A 110 7.46 -31.75 49.75
C ASN A 110 7.57 -31.69 51.28
N MET A 111 7.53 -30.50 51.87
CA MET A 111 7.52 -30.34 53.34
C MET A 111 6.34 -31.05 53.99
N VAL A 112 5.13 -30.92 53.43
CA VAL A 112 3.94 -31.61 53.96
C VAL A 112 4.08 -33.13 53.80
N SER A 113 4.60 -33.60 52.67
CA SER A 113 4.83 -35.03 52.42
C SER A 113 5.84 -35.63 53.39
N GLU A 114 6.90 -34.89 53.75
CA GLU A 114 7.88 -35.33 54.76
C GLU A 114 7.22 -35.44 56.14
N VAL A 115 6.43 -34.45 56.56
CA VAL A 115 5.74 -34.47 57.86
C VAL A 115 4.72 -35.60 57.95
N ILE A 116 3.96 -35.87 56.88
CA ILE A 116 3.01 -36.99 56.84
C ILE A 116 3.76 -38.33 56.81
N GLY A 117 4.83 -38.44 56.03
CA GLY A 117 5.66 -39.66 55.98
C GLY A 117 6.33 -39.99 57.32
N MET A 118 6.67 -38.98 58.13
CA MET A 118 7.16 -39.15 59.51
C MET A 118 6.05 -39.55 60.50
N ALA A 119 4.78 -39.26 60.21
CA ALA A 119 3.65 -39.64 61.07
C ALA A 119 3.21 -41.12 60.89
N ASP A 120 3.65 -41.76 59.81
CA ASP A 120 3.35 -43.17 59.49
C ASP A 120 4.40 -44.17 60.02
N GLU A 121 5.46 -43.73 60.71
CA GLU A 121 6.35 -44.67 61.43
C GLU A 121 5.61 -45.27 62.64
N PRO A 122 5.32 -46.58 62.65
CA PRO A 122 4.66 -47.19 63.80
C PRO A 122 5.61 -47.17 64.99
N VAL A 123 5.23 -46.43 66.02
CA VAL A 123 5.82 -46.57 67.37
C VAL A 123 5.66 -48.03 67.76
N SER A 124 6.73 -48.80 67.60
CA SER A 124 6.77 -50.19 68.04
C SER A 124 6.70 -50.24 69.57
N PRO A 125 5.91 -51.18 70.14
CA PRO A 125 5.69 -51.29 71.58
C PRO A 125 6.95 -51.73 72.36
#